data_AF-A0A7S2Z8S0-F1
#
_entry.id   AF-A0A7S2Z8S0-F1
#
_cell.length_a   1.000
_cell.length_b   1.000
_cell.length_c   1.000
_cell.angle_alpha   90.00
_cell.angle_beta   90.00
_cell.angle_gamma   90.00
#
_symmetry.space_group_name_H-M   'P 1'
#
loop_
_entity.id
_entity.type
_entity.pdbx_description
1 polymer ?
#
loop_
_entity_poly.entity_id
_entity_poly.type
_entity_poly.pdbx_seq_one_letter_code
_entity_poly.pdbx_strand_id
1 'polypeptide(L)'
;LIASGAASHQINDFVQLLQFHVNTYLDNSVTGQPRGVLRSGRPLKSIAQRLKTKEGRIRGNLMGKRVDFSARTVISGDATIGIDQLGVPWSIAKNLTFPETVTPYNLERLRRLVEVG
;
A
#
# COMPACT_ATOMS: atom_id res chain seq x y z
N LEU A 1 31.74 -25.48 -10.49
CA LEU A 1 32.39 -25.70 -9.18
C LEU A 1 32.43 -27.19 -8.84
N ILE A 2 31.30 -27.84 -8.56
CA ILE A 2 31.29 -29.30 -8.32
C ILE A 2 31.66 -30.08 -9.59
N ALA A 3 31.05 -29.74 -10.73
CA ALA A 3 31.36 -30.31 -12.03
C ALA A 3 32.75 -29.91 -12.60
N SER A 4 33.42 -28.94 -11.98
CA SER A 4 34.73 -28.42 -12.40
C SER A 4 35.86 -28.81 -11.44
N GLY A 5 35.60 -29.70 -10.46
CA GLY A 5 36.61 -30.21 -9.53
C GLY A 5 37.15 -29.20 -8.50
N ALA A 6 36.36 -28.19 -8.11
CA ALA A 6 36.80 -27.23 -7.09
C ALA A 6 36.99 -27.91 -5.72
N ALA A 7 37.95 -27.41 -4.93
CA ALA A 7 38.28 -27.98 -3.63
C ALA A 7 37.12 -27.86 -2.64
N SER A 8 36.96 -28.84 -1.76
CA SER A 8 35.83 -28.93 -0.82
C SER A 8 35.68 -27.72 0.10
N HIS A 9 36.80 -27.09 0.49
CA HIS A 9 36.78 -25.87 1.31
C HIS A 9 36.15 -24.68 0.56
N GLN A 10 36.48 -24.50 -0.72
CA GLN A 10 35.91 -23.43 -1.54
C GLN A 10 34.41 -23.62 -1.74
N ILE A 11 33.97 -24.88 -1.94
CA ILE A 11 32.54 -25.20 -2.06
C ILE A 11 31.80 -24.83 -0.78
N ASN A 12 32.36 -25.16 0.39
CA ASN A 12 31.77 -24.80 1.68
C ASN A 12 31.66 -23.29 1.88
N ASP A 13 32.67 -22.51 1.46
CA ASP A 13 32.63 -21.05 1.54
C ASP A 13 31.51 -20.46 0.67
N PHE A 14 31.34 -20.96 -0.57
CA PHE A 14 30.25 -20.52 -1.44
C PHE A 14 28.86 -20.92 -0.92
N VAL A 15 28.74 -22.10 -0.31
CA VAL A 15 27.49 -22.55 0.32
C VAL A 15 27.14 -21.64 1.50
N GLN A 16 28.10 -21.28 2.35
CA GLN A 16 27.89 -20.34 3.44
C GLN A 16 27.47 -18.95 2.94
N LEU A 17 28.11 -18.47 1.87
CA LEU A 17 27.76 -17.19 1.25
C LEU A 17 26.34 -17.19 0.68
N LEU A 18 25.93 -18.29 0.03
CA LEU A 18 24.57 -18.45 -0.48
C LEU A 18 23.56 -18.44 0.68
N GLN A 19 23.83 -19.21 1.74
CA GLN A 19 22.97 -19.26 2.91
C GLN A 19 22.80 -17.87 3.55
N PHE A 20 23.88 -17.09 3.63
CA PHE A 20 23.83 -15.72 4.12
C PHE A 20 22.90 -14.82 3.29
N HIS A 21 22.98 -14.87 1.97
CA HIS A 21 22.14 -14.05 1.08
C HIS A 21 20.67 -14.46 1.16
N VAL A 22 20.38 -15.77 1.22
CA VAL A 22 19.00 -16.27 1.37
C VAL A 22 18.41 -15.83 2.71
N ASN A 23 19.17 -15.99 3.80
CA ASN A 23 18.72 -15.59 5.13
C ASN A 23 18.45 -14.08 5.21
N THR A 24 19.42 -13.25 4.81
CA THR A 24 19.28 -11.78 4.87
C THR A 24 18.19 -11.23 3.93
N TYR A 25 17.90 -11.92 2.83
CA TYR A 25 16.79 -11.57 1.94
C TYR A 25 15.42 -11.77 2.62
N LEU A 26 15.25 -12.89 3.33
CA LEU A 26 14.03 -13.20 4.08
C LEU A 26 13.91 -12.35 5.35
N ASP A 27 14.95 -12.35 6.17
CA ASP A 27 15.03 -11.61 7.43
C ASP A 27 16.46 -11.07 7.67
N ASN A 28 16.62 -9.75 7.55
CA ASN A 28 17.88 -9.04 7.81
C ASN A 28 17.99 -8.52 9.25
N SER A 29 17.04 -8.88 10.12
CA SER A 29 16.98 -8.43 11.52
C SER A 29 17.39 -9.50 12.53
N VAL A 30 17.83 -10.66 12.04
CA VAL A 30 18.29 -11.79 12.87
C VAL A 30 19.49 -11.36 13.73
N THR A 31 19.38 -11.60 15.05
CA THR A 31 20.43 -11.30 16.02
C THR A 31 21.62 -12.23 15.84
N GLY A 32 22.84 -11.70 15.91
CA GLY A 32 24.07 -12.49 15.83
C GLY A 32 24.58 -12.78 14.42
N GLN A 33 23.85 -12.37 13.36
CA GLN A 33 24.34 -12.43 11.98
C GLN A 33 24.68 -11.04 11.44
N PRO A 34 25.70 -10.92 10.56
CA PRO A 34 25.99 -9.66 9.90
C PRO A 34 24.79 -9.22 9.06
N ARG A 35 24.52 -7.91 9.01
CA ARG A 35 23.40 -7.39 8.22
C ARG A 35 23.81 -7.22 6.78
N GLY A 36 22.97 -7.69 5.86
CA GLY A 36 23.09 -7.35 4.44
C GLY A 36 22.94 -5.84 4.27
N VAL A 37 23.91 -5.21 3.62
CA VAL A 37 23.92 -3.77 3.32
C VAL A 37 23.89 -3.55 1.81
N LEU A 38 23.17 -2.51 1.39
CA LEU A 38 23.28 -2.00 0.03
C LEU A 38 24.65 -1.36 -0.17
N ARG A 39 25.03 -1.13 -1.44
CA ARG A 39 26.24 -0.37 -1.80
C ARG A 39 26.31 1.02 -1.13
N SER A 40 25.16 1.60 -0.78
CA SER A 40 25.04 2.88 -0.07
C SER A 40 25.22 2.78 1.45
N GLY A 41 25.55 1.61 2.01
CA GLY A 41 25.69 1.37 3.44
C GLY A 41 24.37 1.26 4.21
N ARG A 42 23.23 1.47 3.54
CA ARG A 42 21.90 1.28 4.16
C ARG A 42 21.61 -0.21 4.33
N PRO A 43 20.99 -0.64 5.46
CA PRO A 43 20.55 -2.02 5.62
C PRO A 43 19.55 -2.44 4.54
N LEU A 44 19.69 -3.65 4.02
CA LEU A 44 18.74 -4.25 3.08
C LEU A 44 17.38 -4.42 3.77
N LYS A 45 16.32 -3.95 3.11
CA LYS A 45 14.94 -4.10 3.61
C LYS A 45 14.38 -5.46 3.21
N SER A 46 14.43 -6.41 4.16
CA SER A 46 14.01 -7.81 3.96
C SER A 46 12.49 -7.96 3.77
N ILE A 47 12.06 -9.14 3.32
CA ILE A 47 10.64 -9.46 3.16
C ILE A 47 9.91 -9.35 4.51
N ALA A 48 10.45 -9.94 5.58
CA ALA A 48 9.85 -9.88 6.91
C ALA A 48 9.63 -8.43 7.38
N GLN A 49 10.61 -7.55 7.14
CA GLN A 49 10.53 -6.14 7.52
C GLN A 49 9.46 -5.38 6.71
N ARG A 50 9.23 -5.76 5.44
CA ARG A 50 8.16 -5.19 4.61
C ARG A 50 6.76 -5.63 5.08
N LEU A 51 6.64 -6.76 5.77
CA LEU A 51 5.35 -7.28 6.24
C LEU A 51 4.99 -6.80 7.65
N LYS A 52 5.93 -6.91 8.61
CA LYS A 52 5.66 -6.76 10.06
C LYS A 52 5.58 -5.32 10.58
N THR A 53 6.20 -4.36 9.89
CA THR A 53 6.34 -2.99 10.40
C THR A 53 5.00 -2.24 10.44
N LYS A 54 4.92 -1.13 11.21
CA LYS A 54 3.71 -0.27 11.28
C LYS A 54 3.30 0.26 9.91
N GLU A 55 4.28 0.64 9.10
CA GLU A 55 4.14 1.02 7.68
C GLU A 55 4.33 -0.18 6.73
N GLY A 56 4.30 -1.40 7.27
CA GLY A 56 4.40 -2.64 6.52
C GLY A 56 3.10 -2.95 5.78
N ARG A 57 3.13 -3.99 4.94
CA ARG A 57 1.97 -4.33 4.10
C ARG A 57 0.73 -4.70 4.90
N ILE A 58 0.88 -5.43 6.00
CA ILE A 58 -0.29 -5.88 6.79
C ILE A 58 -0.99 -4.67 7.40
N ARG A 59 -0.28 -3.88 8.22
CA ARG A 59 -0.91 -2.76 8.93
C ARG A 59 -1.12 -1.54 8.03
N GLY A 60 -0.12 -1.17 7.22
CA GLY A 60 -0.16 0.04 6.40
C GLY A 60 -1.01 -0.09 5.13
N ASN A 61 -1.14 -1.29 4.55
CA ASN A 61 -1.84 -1.46 3.27
C ASN A 61 -3.14 -2.26 3.38
N LEU A 62 -3.21 -3.25 4.26
CA LEU A 62 -4.42 -4.07 4.42
C LEU A 62 -5.36 -3.51 5.49
N MET A 63 -4.83 -3.08 6.66
CA MET A 63 -5.67 -2.52 7.74
C MET A 63 -5.99 -1.03 7.58
N GLY A 64 -5.20 -0.29 6.80
CA GLY A 64 -5.32 1.17 6.67
C GLY A 64 -4.98 1.67 5.27
N LYS A 65 -5.73 1.18 4.26
CA LYS A 65 -5.52 1.58 2.86
C LYS A 65 -6.05 3.00 2.61
N ARG A 66 -5.41 3.71 1.69
CA ARG A 66 -6.02 4.89 1.06
C ARG A 66 -7.23 4.46 0.22
N VAL A 67 -8.28 5.25 0.28
CA VAL A 67 -9.55 4.99 -0.38
C VAL A 67 -9.83 6.06 -1.42
N ASP A 68 -10.42 5.63 -2.52
CA ASP A 68 -10.96 6.52 -3.55
C ASP A 68 -12.35 7.02 -3.12
N PHE A 69 -12.90 8.02 -3.82
CA PHE A 69 -14.22 8.61 -3.53
C PHE A 69 -14.36 9.18 -2.10
N SER A 70 -13.30 9.79 -1.58
CA SER A 70 -13.32 10.48 -0.28
C SER A 70 -12.78 11.90 -0.41
N ALA A 71 -13.28 12.82 0.43
CA ALA A 71 -12.84 14.21 0.49
C ALA A 71 -12.69 14.65 1.95
N ARG A 72 -11.86 15.68 2.18
CA ARG A 72 -11.63 16.28 3.50
C ARG A 72 -11.56 17.79 3.37
N THR A 73 -12.26 18.50 4.24
CA THR A 73 -12.26 19.97 4.31
C THR A 73 -12.41 20.46 5.76
N VAL A 74 -12.23 21.76 5.98
CA VAL A 74 -12.44 22.41 7.29
C VAL A 74 -13.94 22.53 7.56
N ILE A 75 -14.34 22.32 8.82
CA ILE A 75 -15.72 22.42 9.27
C ILE A 75 -16.07 23.85 9.68
N SER A 76 -17.33 24.24 9.49
CA SER A 76 -17.91 25.49 10.00
C SER A 76 -19.35 25.19 10.44
N GLY A 77 -19.79 25.83 11.52
CA GLY A 77 -21.14 25.62 12.05
C GLY A 77 -22.19 26.37 11.24
N ASP A 78 -23.32 25.72 10.99
CA ASP A 78 -24.51 26.31 10.37
C ASP A 78 -25.74 25.90 11.18
N ALA A 79 -26.53 26.87 11.64
CA ALA A 79 -27.72 26.64 12.46
C ALA A 79 -29.00 26.40 11.62
N THR A 80 -28.93 26.56 10.30
CA THR A 80 -30.08 26.42 9.39
C THR A 80 -30.30 25.00 8.89
N ILE A 81 -29.30 24.12 9.04
CA ILE A 81 -29.33 22.73 8.57
C ILE A 81 -29.84 21.78 9.68
N GLY A 82 -30.47 20.68 9.26
CA GLY A 82 -30.92 19.63 10.16
C GLY A 82 -29.77 18.87 10.83
N ILE A 83 -30.07 18.15 11.92
CA ILE A 83 -29.08 17.35 12.68
C ILE A 83 -28.47 16.22 11.81
N ASP A 84 -29.24 15.72 10.85
CA ASP A 84 -28.87 14.67 9.91
C ASP A 84 -28.28 15.20 8.58
N GLN A 85 -28.09 16.52 8.46
CA GLN A 85 -27.61 17.17 7.24
C GLN A 85 -26.17 17.65 7.36
N LEU A 86 -25.47 17.70 6.21
CA LEU A 86 -24.12 18.21 6.09
C LEU A 86 -23.99 19.06 4.82
N GLY A 87 -23.46 20.29 4.97
CA GLY A 87 -23.13 21.14 3.83
C GLY A 87 -21.90 20.63 3.09
N VAL A 88 -22.05 20.28 1.81
CA VAL A 88 -20.93 19.87 0.93
C VAL A 88 -20.66 20.97 -0.10
N PRO A 89 -19.44 21.53 -0.16
CA PRO A 89 -19.07 22.52 -1.17
C PRO A 89 -19.23 21.98 -2.61
N TRP A 90 -19.67 22.85 -3.53
CA TRP A 90 -19.83 22.50 -4.95
C TRP A 90 -18.56 21.94 -5.60
N SER A 91 -17.39 22.44 -5.20
CA SER A 91 -16.11 21.94 -5.71
C SER A 91 -15.85 20.46 -5.34
N ILE A 92 -16.32 20.01 -4.17
CA ILE A 92 -16.21 18.63 -3.74
C ILE A 92 -17.31 17.79 -4.39
N ALA A 93 -18.55 18.27 -4.39
CA ALA A 93 -19.70 17.57 -4.94
C ALA A 93 -19.57 17.26 -6.44
N LYS A 94 -18.93 18.15 -7.22
CA LYS A 94 -18.67 17.92 -8.64
C LYS A 94 -17.60 16.85 -8.92
N ASN A 95 -16.70 16.60 -7.96
CA ASN A 95 -15.63 15.63 -8.11
C ASN A 95 -16.01 14.24 -7.59
N LEU A 96 -16.87 14.16 -6.58
CA LEU A 96 -17.34 12.89 -6.02
C LEU A 96 -18.52 12.36 -6.82
N THR A 97 -18.37 11.17 -7.39
CA THR A 97 -19.42 10.51 -8.18
C THR A 97 -19.97 9.28 -7.46
N PHE A 98 -21.20 8.93 -7.78
CA PHE A 98 -21.86 7.71 -7.30
C PHE A 98 -22.40 6.90 -8.48
N PRO A 99 -22.05 5.61 -8.61
CA PRO A 99 -22.56 4.78 -9.69
C PRO A 99 -24.00 4.34 -9.39
N GLU A 100 -24.95 4.86 -10.16
CA GLU A 100 -26.35 4.46 -10.10
C GLU A 100 -26.70 3.57 -11.30
N THR A 101 -27.35 2.43 -11.06
CA THR A 101 -27.79 1.53 -12.14
C THR A 101 -29.06 2.06 -12.79
N VAL A 102 -29.13 2.00 -14.13
CA VAL A 102 -30.29 2.47 -14.89
C VAL A 102 -31.47 1.52 -14.67
N THR A 103 -32.61 2.09 -14.34
CA THR A 103 -33.91 1.44 -14.18
C THR A 103 -34.97 2.23 -14.97
N PRO A 104 -36.12 1.63 -15.31
CA PRO A 104 -37.19 2.37 -15.97
C PRO A 104 -37.65 3.62 -15.21
N TYR A 105 -37.52 3.63 -13.88
CA TYR A 105 -37.94 4.73 -13.02
C TYR A 105 -36.98 5.92 -12.98
N ASN A 106 -35.66 5.69 -13.16
CA ASN A 106 -34.65 6.76 -13.10
C ASN A 106 -34.10 7.15 -14.48
N LEU A 107 -34.53 6.49 -15.55
CA LEU A 107 -34.03 6.68 -16.92
C LEU A 107 -34.05 8.14 -17.37
N GLU A 108 -35.19 8.82 -17.23
CA GLU A 108 -35.32 10.22 -17.67
C GLU A 108 -34.44 11.17 -16.85
N ARG A 109 -34.35 10.94 -15.53
CA ARG A 109 -33.52 11.75 -14.64
C ARG A 109 -32.04 11.60 -14.97
N LEU A 110 -31.57 10.36 -15.14
CA LEU A 110 -30.16 10.08 -15.45
C LEU A 110 -29.77 10.60 -16.83
N ARG A 111 -30.66 10.49 -17.84
CA ARG A 111 -30.43 11.07 -19.17
C ARG A 111 -30.20 12.58 -19.09
N ARG A 112 -31.05 13.30 -18.36
CA ARG A 112 -30.90 14.75 -18.17
C ARG A 112 -29.59 15.12 -17.48
N LEU A 113 -29.16 14.35 -16.48
CA LEU A 113 -27.89 14.62 -15.78
C LEU A 113 -26.69 14.46 -16.72
N VAL A 114 -26.72 13.48 -17.61
CA VAL A 114 -25.66 13.27 -18.63
C VAL A 114 -25.65 14.40 -19.66
N GLU A 115 -26.82 14.94 -20.04
CA GLU A 115 -26.92 16.08 -20.97
C GLU A 115 -26.36 17.38 -20.38
N VAL A 116 -26.48 17.58 -19.05
CA VAL A 116 -25.98 18.78 -18.35
C VAL A 116 -24.46 18.74 -18.17
N GLY A 117 -23.87 17.55 -17.98
CA GLY A 117 -22.43 17.36 -17.75
C GLY A 117 -22.04 17.38 -16.28
#